data_AF-A0A920H2T3-F1
#
_entry.id   AF-A0A920H2T3-F1
#
_cell.length_a   1.000
_cell.length_b   1.000
_cell.length_c   1.000
_cell.angle_alpha   90.00
_cell.angle_beta   90.00
_cell.angle_gamma   90.00
#
_symmetry.space_group_name_H-M   'P 1'
#
loop_
_entity.id
_entity.type
_entity.pdbx_description
1 polymer ?
#
loop_
_entity_poly.entity_id
_entity_poly.type
_entity_poly.pdbx_seq_one_letter_code
_entity_poly.pdbx_strand_id
1 'polypeptide(L)'
;MLKNINLKKALSAVMISFSFIYLTHTLFENNKLYFDTNFFISLSIYSILSFIALYGYDLNKLIGLILFTSITFLSPNLYPDYAGELFPVTYVVFALFLTYFIGMGMYKKWKTSL
;
A
#
# COMPACT_ATOMS: atom_id res chain seq x y z
N MET A 1 8.07 -5.58 -23.20
CA MET A 1 6.81 -6.01 -22.56
C MET A 1 6.76 -5.71 -21.05
N LEU A 2 7.83 -5.94 -20.27
CA LEU A 2 7.89 -5.63 -18.82
C LEU A 2 7.58 -4.16 -18.44
N LYS A 3 8.09 -3.19 -19.20
CA LYS A 3 7.92 -1.75 -18.92
C LYS A 3 6.45 -1.32 -18.90
N ASN A 4 5.61 -1.94 -19.73
CA ASN A 4 4.20 -1.61 -19.86
C ASN A 4 3.35 -2.18 -18.71
N ILE A 5 3.76 -3.34 -18.17
CA ILE A 5 3.08 -3.98 -17.03
C ILE A 5 3.33 -3.18 -15.75
N ASN A 6 4.57 -2.70 -15.54
CA ASN A 6 4.90 -1.88 -14.37
C ASN A 6 4.21 -0.53 -14.41
N LEU A 7 4.08 0.09 -15.60
CA LEU A 7 3.32 1.33 -15.78
C LEU A 7 1.83 1.13 -15.46
N LYS A 8 1.22 0.05 -15.98
CA LYS A 8 -0.19 -0.27 -15.70
C LYS A 8 -0.44 -0.47 -14.20
N LYS A 9 0.47 -1.17 -13.51
CA LYS A 9 0.38 -1.38 -12.06
C LYS A 9 0.55 -0.08 -11.27
N ALA A 10 1.49 0.77 -11.67
CA ALA A 10 1.67 2.08 -11.07
C ALA A 10 0.40 2.94 -11.23
N LEU A 11 -0.18 2.96 -12.43
CA LEU A 11 -1.45 3.65 -12.66
C LEU A 11 -2.59 3.08 -11.82
N SER A 12 -2.73 1.75 -11.73
CA SER A 12 -3.74 1.15 -10.85
C SER A 12 -3.51 1.46 -9.37
N ALA A 13 -2.25 1.51 -8.93
CA ALA A 13 -1.93 1.86 -7.55
C ALA A 13 -2.34 3.31 -7.23
N VAL A 14 -2.08 4.24 -8.16
CA VAL A 14 -2.54 5.63 -8.04
C VAL A 14 -4.07 5.69 -7.99
N MET A 15 -4.77 4.97 -8.86
CA MET A 15 -6.24 4.95 -8.87
C MET A 15 -6.81 4.37 -7.57
N ILE A 16 -6.28 3.25 -7.07
CA ILE A 16 -6.69 2.65 -5.80
C ILE A 16 -6.49 3.64 -4.65
N SER A 17 -5.34 4.32 -4.63
CA SER A 17 -5.00 5.28 -3.59
C SER A 17 -5.92 6.49 -3.60
N PHE A 18 -6.20 7.01 -4.79
CA PHE A 18 -7.17 8.08 -4.96
C PHE A 18 -8.55 7.65 -4.48
N SER A 19 -9.03 6.47 -4.87
CA SER A 19 -10.31 5.92 -4.42
C SER A 19 -10.36 5.75 -2.90
N PHE A 20 -9.29 5.27 -2.28
CA PHE A 20 -9.20 5.09 -0.83
C PHE A 20 -9.28 6.43 -0.10
N ILE A 21 -8.47 7.41 -0.50
CA ILE A 21 -8.49 8.76 0.09
C ILE A 21 -9.87 9.39 -0.09
N TYR A 22 -10.42 9.33 -1.31
CA TYR A 22 -11.74 9.85 -1.63
C TYR A 22 -12.83 9.23 -0.74
N LEU A 23 -12.87 7.90 -0.62
CA LEU A 23 -13.84 7.19 0.21
C LEU A 23 -13.73 7.62 1.68
N THR A 24 -12.52 7.61 2.25
CA THR A 24 -12.32 8.01 3.64
C THR A 24 -12.72 9.46 3.89
N HIS A 25 -12.44 10.39 2.97
CA HIS A 25 -12.84 11.78 3.11
C HIS A 25 -14.36 11.97 3.01
N THR A 26 -15.02 11.28 2.07
CA THR A 26 -16.49 11.37 1.91
C THR A 26 -17.26 10.77 3.08
N LEU A 27 -16.75 9.69 3.69
CA LEU A 27 -17.43 8.99 4.77
C LEU A 27 -17.30 9.70 6.13
N PHE A 28 -16.18 10.38 6.38
CA PHE A 28 -15.84 10.84 7.74
C PHE A 28 -15.71 12.36 7.89
N GLU A 29 -15.36 13.12 6.85
CA GLU A 29 -15.08 14.56 7.01
C GLU A 29 -16.19 15.49 6.51
N ASN A 30 -17.25 15.00 5.84
CA ASN A 30 -18.38 15.78 5.29
C ASN A 30 -17.99 17.06 4.48
N ASN A 31 -16.71 17.21 4.15
CA ASN A 31 -16.13 18.41 3.58
C ASN A 31 -15.78 18.22 2.10
N LYS A 32 -15.56 19.35 1.41
CA LYS A 32 -15.02 19.35 0.04
C LYS A 32 -13.60 18.80 0.06
N LEU A 33 -13.27 17.96 -0.91
CA LEU A 33 -11.93 17.38 -1.05
C LEU A 33 -10.97 18.48 -1.52
N TYR A 34 -9.97 18.81 -0.69
CA TYR A 34 -8.98 19.83 -1.01
C TYR A 34 -7.73 19.20 -1.63
N PHE A 35 -7.29 19.73 -2.77
CA PHE A 35 -6.04 19.33 -3.43
C PHE A 35 -4.85 20.13 -2.87
N ASP A 36 -4.59 19.97 -1.57
CA ASP A 36 -3.48 20.62 -0.87
C ASP A 36 -2.23 19.73 -0.86
N THR A 37 -1.15 20.23 -0.26
CA THR A 37 0.10 19.47 -0.14
C THR A 37 -0.08 18.15 0.63
N ASN A 38 -0.94 18.14 1.66
CA ASN A 38 -1.21 16.94 2.47
C ASN A 38 -1.90 15.85 1.65
N PHE A 39 -2.83 16.24 0.77
CA PHE A 39 -3.47 15.33 -0.18
C PHE A 39 -2.43 14.67 -1.09
N PHE A 40 -1.51 15.43 -1.68
CA PHE A 40 -0.48 14.86 -2.57
C PHE A 40 0.55 14.00 -1.85
N ILE A 41 0.92 14.35 -0.62
CA ILE A 41 1.78 13.50 0.23
C ILE A 41 1.08 12.18 0.52
N SER A 42 -0.19 12.24 0.94
CA SER A 42 -1.01 11.06 1.21
C SER A 42 -1.15 10.20 -0.04
N LEU A 43 -1.52 10.79 -1.17
CA LEU A 43 -1.65 10.10 -2.46
C LEU A 43 -0.36 9.38 -2.83
N SER A 44 0.80 10.01 -2.60
CA SER A 44 2.11 9.41 -2.87
C SER A 44 2.38 8.19 -1.98
N ILE A 45 2.16 8.32 -0.66
CA ILE A 45 2.36 7.23 0.32
C ILE A 45 1.43 6.06 0.00
N TYR A 46 0.12 6.32 -0.12
CA TYR A 46 -0.86 5.29 -0.43
C TYR A 46 -0.58 4.63 -1.79
N SER A 47 -0.05 5.37 -2.77
CA SER A 47 0.30 4.80 -4.09
C SER A 47 1.47 3.83 -3.99
N ILE A 48 2.51 4.17 -3.22
CA ILE A 48 3.65 3.27 -3.00
C ILE A 48 3.18 1.99 -2.30
N LEU A 49 2.37 2.11 -1.24
CA LEU A 49 1.84 0.98 -0.51
C LEU A 49 0.92 0.11 -1.39
N SER A 50 0.03 0.73 -2.15
CA SER A 50 -0.86 0.03 -3.09
C SER A 50 -0.09 -0.68 -4.19
N PHE A 51 1.01 -0.10 -4.68
CA PHE A 51 1.87 -0.73 -5.67
C PHE A 51 2.54 -2.00 -5.12
N ILE A 52 3.08 -1.93 -3.90
CA ILE A 52 3.66 -3.08 -3.22
C ILE A 52 2.58 -4.14 -2.92
N ALA A 53 1.37 -3.73 -2.52
CA ALA A 53 0.25 -4.64 -2.29
C ALA A 53 -0.20 -5.36 -3.57
N LEU A 54 -0.29 -4.65 -4.71
CA LEU A 54 -0.54 -5.26 -6.02
C LEU A 54 0.55 -6.26 -6.40
N TYR A 55 1.81 -5.91 -6.15
CA TYR A 55 2.92 -6.83 -6.37
C TYR A 55 2.81 -8.09 -5.50
N GLY A 56 2.48 -7.92 -4.21
CA GLY A 56 2.20 -9.02 -3.29
C GLY A 56 1.01 -9.87 -3.75
N TYR A 57 -0.04 -9.25 -4.29
CA TYR A 57 -1.22 -9.94 -4.81
C TYR A 57 -0.90 -10.86 -6.00
N ASP A 58 -0.02 -10.41 -6.90
CA ASP A 58 0.44 -11.23 -8.02
C ASP A 58 1.28 -12.43 -7.58
N LEU A 59 2.03 -12.30 -6.48
CA LEU A 59 2.78 -13.42 -5.89
C LEU A 59 1.85 -14.39 -5.16
N ASN A 60 0.92 -13.85 -4.37
CA ASN A 60 -0.07 -14.61 -3.62
C ASN A 60 -1.26 -13.72 -3.26
N LYS A 61 -2.45 -14.10 -3.70
CA LYS A 61 -3.68 -13.32 -3.48
C LYS A 61 -3.95 -13.00 -2.01
N LEU A 62 -3.70 -13.96 -1.11
CA LEU A 62 -3.92 -13.79 0.33
C LEU A 62 -2.93 -12.77 0.92
N ILE A 63 -1.66 -12.81 0.50
CA ILE A 63 -0.65 -11.82 0.93
C ILE A 63 -1.04 -10.42 0.45
N GLY A 64 -1.44 -10.29 -0.82
CA GLY A 64 -1.92 -9.03 -1.36
C GLY A 64 -3.13 -8.48 -0.60
N LEU A 65 -4.11 -9.33 -0.26
CA LEU A 65 -5.25 -8.95 0.56
C LEU A 65 -4.83 -8.47 1.96
N ILE A 66 -3.93 -9.19 2.64
CA ILE A 66 -3.40 -8.76 3.95
C ILE A 66 -2.74 -7.37 3.84
N LEU A 67 -1.92 -7.15 2.80
CA LEU A 67 -1.28 -5.86 2.58
C LEU A 67 -2.32 -4.76 2.37
N PHE A 68 -3.31 -4.97 1.49
CA PHE A 68 -4.39 -4.00 1.26
C PHE A 68 -5.21 -3.72 2.52
N THR A 69 -5.57 -4.74 3.30
CA THR A 69 -6.27 -4.56 4.57
C THR A 69 -5.42 -3.76 5.54
N SER A 70 -4.11 -4.02 5.63
CA SER A 70 -3.25 -3.28 6.55
C SER A 70 -3.13 -1.79 6.20
N ILE A 71 -3.33 -1.39 4.94
CA ILE A 71 -3.32 0.03 4.53
C ILE A 71 -4.45 0.82 5.22
N THR A 72 -5.59 0.18 5.54
CA THR A 72 -6.72 0.88 6.15
C THR A 72 -6.39 1.41 7.55
N PHE A 73 -5.46 0.77 8.25
CA PHE A 73 -4.98 1.17 9.57
C PHE A 73 -4.13 2.44 9.57
N LEU A 74 -3.74 2.95 8.39
CA LEU A 74 -3.01 4.20 8.23
C LEU A 74 -3.93 5.43 8.23
N SER A 75 -5.25 5.27 8.07
CA SER A 75 -6.17 6.40 8.10
C SER A 75 -6.73 6.56 9.51
N PRO A 76 -6.40 7.64 10.24
CA PRO A 76 -6.96 7.88 11.57
C PRO A 76 -8.47 8.13 11.49
N ASN A 77 -8.96 8.62 10.35
CA ASN A 77 -10.38 8.87 10.12
C ASN A 77 -11.22 7.58 10.06
N LEU A 78 -10.63 6.43 9.71
CA LEU A 78 -11.33 5.13 9.72
C LEU A 78 -11.51 4.58 11.14
N TYR A 79 -10.57 4.88 12.04
CA TYR A 79 -10.53 4.39 13.41
C TYR A 79 -10.18 5.54 14.36
N PRO A 80 -11.07 6.54 14.53
CA PRO A 80 -10.77 7.75 15.30
C PRO A 80 -10.44 7.46 16.76
N ASP A 81 -11.08 6.45 17.34
CA ASP A 81 -10.81 5.98 18.72
C ASP A 81 -9.42 5.35 18.88
N TYR A 82 -8.74 4.99 17.78
CA TYR A 82 -7.41 4.38 17.75
C TYR A 82 -6.43 5.21 16.92
N ALA A 83 -6.68 6.52 16.78
CA ALA A 83 -5.84 7.42 16.01
C ALA A 83 -4.41 7.45 16.57
N GLY A 84 -3.47 6.93 15.77
CA GLY A 84 -2.04 6.86 16.11
C GLY A 84 -1.59 5.46 16.51
N GLU A 85 -2.52 4.61 16.96
CA GLU A 85 -2.20 3.30 17.54
C GLU A 85 -2.12 2.18 16.51
N LEU A 86 -2.91 2.26 15.43
CA LEU A 86 -2.99 1.20 14.42
C LEU A 86 -1.97 1.35 13.28
N PHE A 87 -1.40 2.55 13.09
CA PHE A 87 -0.38 2.83 12.07
C PHE A 87 0.82 1.85 12.09
N PRO A 88 1.37 1.45 13.26
CA PRO A 88 2.47 0.50 13.32
C PRO A 88 2.16 -0.85 12.67
N VAL A 89 0.89 -1.27 12.66
CA VAL A 89 0.47 -2.54 12.04
C VAL A 89 0.79 -2.53 10.54
N THR A 90 0.45 -1.44 9.84
CA THR A 90 0.78 -1.28 8.42
C THR A 90 2.29 -1.37 8.20
N TYR A 91 3.09 -0.64 9.00
CA TYR A 91 4.54 -0.64 8.84
C TYR A 91 5.17 -2.02 9.07
N VAL A 92 4.73 -2.73 10.10
CA VAL A 92 5.23 -4.08 10.43
C VAL A 92 4.87 -5.08 9.32
N VAL A 93 3.63 -5.07 8.83
CA VAL A 93 3.18 -5.99 7.78
C VAL A 93 3.97 -5.76 6.48
N PHE A 94 4.17 -4.49 6.08
CA PHE A 94 4.94 -4.17 4.88
C PHE A 94 6.43 -4.48 5.05
N ALA A 95 7.02 -4.21 6.22
CA ALA A 95 8.40 -4.58 6.51
C ALA A 95 8.62 -6.09 6.41
N LEU A 96 7.75 -6.89 7.04
CA LEU A 96 7.80 -8.35 6.96
C LEU A 96 7.73 -8.86 5.52
N PHE A 97 6.80 -8.32 4.73
CA PHE A 97 6.66 -8.69 3.32
C PHE A 97 7.92 -8.36 2.51
N LEU A 98 8.46 -7.13 2.65
CA LEU A 98 9.65 -6.71 1.92
C LEU A 98 10.88 -7.51 2.32
N THR A 99 11.10 -7.74 3.61
CA THR A 99 12.21 -8.56 4.11
C THR A 99 12.11 -9.99 3.60
N TYR A 100 10.92 -10.60 3.65
CA TYR A 100 10.69 -11.93 3.08
C TYR A 100 11.00 -11.97 1.57
N PHE A 101 10.47 -11.00 0.82
CA PHE A 101 10.66 -10.93 -0.63
C PHE A 101 12.14 -10.77 -1.01
N ILE A 102 12.85 -9.84 -0.36
CA ILE A 102 14.28 -9.62 -0.58
C ILE A 102 15.08 -10.85 -0.18
N GLY A 103 14.80 -11.43 1.00
CA GLY A 103 15.46 -12.62 1.52
C GLY A 103 15.33 -13.82 0.59
N MET A 104 14.14 -14.07 0.05
CA MET A 104 13.92 -15.11 -0.95
C MET A 104 14.70 -14.86 -2.25
N GLY A 105 14.80 -13.60 -2.69
CA GLY A 105 15.63 -13.23 -3.83
C GLY A 105 17.11 -13.51 -3.61
N MET A 106 17.64 -13.16 -2.43
CA MET A 106 19.03 -13.44 -2.05
C MET A 106 19.31 -14.94 -1.94
N TYR A 107 18.41 -15.70 -1.31
CA TYR A 107 18.55 -17.15 -1.16
C TYR A 107 18.61 -17.87 -2.51
N LYS A 108 17.72 -17.52 -3.46
CA LYS A 108 17.74 -18.11 -4.80
C LYS A 108 19.06 -17.84 -5.53
N LYS A 109 19.56 -16.60 -5.47
CA LYS A 109 20.85 -16.23 -6.09
C LYS A 109 22.01 -17.02 -5.50
N TRP A 110 22.07 -17.13 -4.17
CA TRP A 110 23.08 -17.90 -3.48
C TRP A 110 23.06 -19.38 -3.89
N LYS A 111 21.88 -19.99 -3.96
CA LYS A 111 21.74 -21.38 -4.39
C LYS A 111 22.20 -21.61 -5.83
N THR A 112 22.00 -20.65 -6.73
CA THR A 112 22.42 -20.76 -8.14
C THR A 112 23.89 -20.38 -8.39
N SER A 113 24.58 -19.81 -7.39
CA SER A 113 26.02 -19.52 -7.47
C SER A 113 26.90 -20.68 -7.00
N LEU A 114 26.29 -21.73 -6.44
CA LEU A 114 26.88 -23.04 -6.14
C LEU A 114 26.63 -23.99 -7.30
#